data_AF-A0A519FGI3-F1
#
_entry.id   AF-A0A519FGI3-F1
#
_cell.length_a   1.000
_cell.length_b   1.000
_cell.length_c   1.000
_cell.angle_alpha   90.00
_cell.angle_beta   90.00
_cell.angle_gamma   90.00
#
_symmetry.space_group_name_H-M   'P 1'
#
loop_
_entity.id
_entity.type
_entity.pdbx_description
1 polymer ?
#
loop_
_entity_poly.entity_id
_entity_poly.type
_entity_poly.pdbx_seq_one_letter_code
_entity_poly.pdbx_strand_id
1 'polypeptide(L)'
;MTVKSPGTPAPWVDPDDTPELTEEFFAKATPMIGGQVVPHEQFAAEARRRMGRPPVEVVRPTLNMRVDPDVLAALKASGKGWQTRLNALLRREVLGERA
;
A
#
# COMPACT_ATOMS: atom_id res chain seq x y z
N MET A 1 41.31 -9.55 12.74
CA MET A 1 40.69 -10.87 12.98
C MET A 1 40.18 -10.89 14.41
N THR A 2 38.88 -10.80 14.63
CA THR A 2 38.30 -10.87 15.99
C THR A 2 37.56 -12.20 16.09
N VAL A 3 38.13 -13.15 16.83
CA VAL A 3 37.49 -14.44 17.09
C VAL A 3 36.49 -14.25 18.23
N LYS A 4 35.21 -14.54 17.98
CA LYS A 4 34.18 -14.58 19.03
C LYS A 4 34.38 -15.83 19.88
N SER A 5 34.41 -15.69 21.20
CA SER A 5 34.57 -16.79 22.14
C SER A 5 33.40 -17.80 22.05
N PRO A 6 33.66 -19.12 22.11
CA PRO A 6 32.63 -20.16 22.03
C PRO A 6 32.02 -20.36 23.42
N GLY A 7 31.10 -19.48 23.83
CA GLY A 7 30.65 -19.44 25.22
C GLY A 7 29.18 -19.19 25.43
N THR A 8 28.32 -19.48 24.46
CA THR A 8 26.86 -19.39 24.70
C THR A 8 26.31 -20.81 24.85
N PRO A 9 25.73 -21.18 26.01
CA PRO A 9 24.95 -22.42 26.10
C PRO A 9 23.80 -22.39 25.10
N ALA A 10 23.33 -23.56 24.67
CA ALA A 10 22.26 -23.68 23.69
C ALA A 10 21.06 -22.79 24.05
N PRO A 11 20.43 -22.11 23.06
CA PRO A 11 19.25 -21.29 23.33
C PRO A 11 18.18 -22.17 23.99
N TRP A 12 17.61 -21.68 25.09
CA TRP A 12 16.50 -22.34 25.76
C TRP A 12 15.36 -22.50 24.75
N VAL A 13 15.00 -23.75 24.47
CA VAL A 13 13.86 -24.09 23.64
C VAL A 13 12.65 -24.07 24.55
N ASP A 14 11.70 -23.18 24.26
CA ASP A 14 10.47 -23.09 25.03
C ASP A 14 9.71 -24.42 24.92
N PRO A 15 9.43 -25.13 26.03
CA PRO A 15 8.62 -26.34 25.99
C PRO A 15 7.21 -26.11 25.45
N ASP A 16 6.72 -24.87 25.48
CA ASP A 16 5.44 -24.45 24.93
C ASP A 16 5.59 -23.81 23.52
N ASP A 17 6.75 -23.92 22.86
CA ASP A 17 6.97 -23.37 21.53
C ASP A 17 5.95 -23.95 20.54
N THR A 18 5.28 -23.05 19.82
CA THR A 18 4.15 -23.44 18.97
C THR A 18 4.69 -24.10 17.70
N PRO A 19 4.14 -25.26 17.29
CA PRO A 19 4.59 -25.91 16.06
C PRO A 19 4.39 -24.98 14.86
N GLU A 20 5.27 -25.10 13.87
CA GLU A 20 5.14 -24.31 12.65
C GLU A 20 3.80 -24.57 11.98
N LEU A 21 3.12 -23.50 11.59
CA LEU A 21 1.87 -23.53 10.84
C LEU A 21 2.18 -23.94 9.40
N THR A 22 2.38 -25.25 9.18
CA THR A 22 2.66 -25.82 7.86
C THR A 22 1.41 -25.84 6.98
N GLU A 23 1.59 -26.10 5.68
CA GLU A 23 0.47 -26.21 4.74
C GLU A 23 -0.56 -27.28 5.15
N GLU A 24 -0.12 -28.35 5.82
CA GLU A 24 -1.01 -29.38 6.35
C GLU A 24 -1.97 -28.85 7.43
N PHE A 25 -1.53 -27.87 8.22
CA PHE A 25 -2.37 -27.19 9.20
C PHE A 25 -3.49 -26.42 8.50
N PHE A 26 -3.14 -25.66 7.45
CA PHE A 26 -4.11 -24.90 6.67
C PHE A 26 -5.06 -25.79 5.85
N ALA A 27 -4.59 -26.96 5.39
CA ALA A 27 -5.43 -27.92 4.67
C ALA A 27 -6.52 -28.55 5.56
N LYS A 28 -6.26 -28.68 6.87
CA LYS A 28 -7.22 -29.18 7.87
C LYS A 28 -8.07 -28.08 8.48
N ALA A 29 -7.73 -26.81 8.25
CA ALA A 29 -8.46 -25.68 8.78
C ALA A 29 -9.87 -25.58 8.17
N THR A 30 -10.82 -25.10 8.97
CA THR A 30 -12.19 -24.84 8.48
C THR A 30 -12.25 -23.40 7.95
N PRO A 31 -12.39 -23.18 6.62
CA PRO A 31 -12.44 -21.83 6.08
C PRO A 31 -13.75 -21.17 6.48
N MET A 32 -13.68 -19.96 7.04
CA MET A 32 -14.86 -19.18 7.41
C MET A 32 -14.77 -17.74 6.93
N ILE A 33 -15.87 -17.21 6.40
CA ILE A 33 -16.03 -15.79 6.06
C ILE A 33 -17.27 -15.28 6.80
N GLY A 34 -17.16 -14.20 7.57
CA GLY A 34 -18.30 -13.58 8.24
C GLY A 34 -19.08 -14.50 9.19
N GLY A 35 -18.41 -15.50 9.78
CA GLY A 35 -19.03 -16.48 10.67
C GLY A 35 -19.74 -17.65 9.97
N GLN A 36 -19.58 -17.80 8.65
CA GLN A 36 -20.12 -18.94 7.88
C GLN A 36 -18.98 -19.79 7.32
N VAL A 37 -19.14 -21.11 7.35
CA VAL A 37 -18.18 -22.05 6.73
C VAL A 37 -18.31 -21.95 5.21
N VAL A 38 -17.19 -21.74 4.52
CA VAL A 38 -17.13 -21.62 3.07
C VAL A 38 -16.14 -22.62 2.48
N PRO A 39 -16.28 -23.02 1.20
CA PRO A 39 -15.27 -23.80 0.50
C PRO A 39 -13.92 -23.06 0.44
N HIS A 40 -12.82 -23.83 0.42
CA HIS A 40 -11.45 -23.29 0.36
C HIS A 40 -11.22 -22.34 -0.83
N GLU A 41 -11.82 -22.62 -1.98
CA GLU A 41 -11.71 -21.76 -3.17
C GLU A 41 -12.35 -20.38 -2.95
N GLN A 42 -13.49 -20.34 -2.26
CA GLN A 42 -14.19 -19.10 -1.95
C GLN A 42 -13.43 -18.29 -0.89
N PHE A 43 -12.84 -18.95 0.11
CA PHE A 43 -11.94 -18.31 1.06
C PHE A 43 -10.71 -17.72 0.38
N ALA A 44 -10.08 -18.45 -0.54
CA ALA A 44 -8.95 -17.97 -1.31
C ALA A 44 -9.32 -16.76 -2.19
N ALA A 45 -10.52 -16.76 -2.80
CA ALA A 45 -11.01 -15.63 -3.59
C ALA A 45 -11.26 -14.38 -2.73
N GLU A 46 -11.84 -14.52 -1.55
CA GLU A 46 -12.07 -13.42 -0.62
C GLU A 46 -10.75 -12.88 -0.07
N ALA A 47 -9.81 -13.75 0.32
CA ALA A 47 -8.47 -13.35 0.75
C ALA A 47 -7.69 -12.63 -0.36
N ARG A 48 -7.96 -12.97 -1.63
CA ARG A 48 -7.39 -12.30 -2.81
C ARG A 48 -8.08 -10.98 -3.15
N ARG A 49 -9.23 -10.64 -2.54
CA ARG A 49 -9.80 -9.30 -2.72
C ARG A 49 -8.78 -8.30 -2.22
N ARG A 50 -8.29 -7.46 -3.14
CA ARG A 50 -7.33 -6.41 -2.82
C ARG A 50 -7.95 -5.48 -1.78
N MET A 51 -7.52 -5.61 -0.54
CA MET A 51 -7.76 -4.62 0.51
C MET A 51 -7.00 -3.35 0.11
N GLY A 52 -7.68 -2.44 -0.59
CA GLY A 52 -7.08 -1.23 -1.12
C GLY A 52 -8.13 -0.18 -1.45
N ARG A 53 -7.68 1.05 -1.70
CA ARG A 53 -8.54 2.15 -2.12
C ARG A 53 -9.40 1.68 -3.30
N PRO A 54 -10.73 1.88 -3.26
CA PRO A 54 -11.61 1.58 -4.39
C PRO A 54 -11.04 2.18 -5.67
N PRO A 55 -11.03 1.44 -6.79
CA PRO A 55 -10.53 1.96 -8.05
C PRO A 55 -11.31 3.22 -8.42
N VAL A 56 -10.59 4.32 -8.65
CA VAL A 56 -11.18 5.57 -9.11
C VAL A 56 -11.37 5.46 -10.62
N GLU A 57 -12.58 5.74 -11.12
CA GLU A 57 -12.90 5.64 -12.56
C GLU A 57 -11.97 6.49 -13.44
N VAL A 58 -11.60 7.67 -12.96
CA VAL A 58 -10.66 8.57 -13.65
C VAL A 58 -9.47 8.86 -12.75
N VAL A 59 -8.37 8.17 -13.02
CA VAL A 59 -7.09 8.42 -12.34
C VAL A 59 -6.44 9.65 -12.94
N ARG A 60 -6.14 10.66 -12.12
CA ARG A 60 -5.35 11.82 -12.56
C ARG A 60 -3.89 11.38 -12.74
N PRO A 61 -3.33 11.48 -13.95
CA PRO A 61 -1.93 11.13 -14.17
C PRO A 61 -1.02 12.13 -13.45
N THR A 62 0.18 11.67 -13.08
CA THR A 62 1.22 12.56 -12.54
C THR A 62 1.84 13.36 -13.67
N LEU A 63 1.96 14.67 -13.50
CA LEU A 63 2.64 15.55 -14.44
C LEU A 63 4.13 15.68 -14.06
N ASN A 64 5.01 15.00 -14.79
CA ASN A 64 6.46 15.12 -14.58
C ASN A 64 7.06 16.05 -15.65
N MET A 65 7.44 17.26 -15.25
CA MET A 65 8.08 18.27 -16.11
C MET A 65 8.98 19.19 -15.29
N ARG A 66 9.93 19.86 -15.95
CA ARG A 66 10.66 20.99 -15.37
C ARG A 66 9.84 22.27 -15.55
N VAL A 67 9.87 23.13 -14.55
CA VAL A 67 9.19 24.44 -14.54
C VAL A 67 10.20 25.47 -14.07
N ASP A 68 10.07 26.70 -14.55
CA ASP A 68 10.95 27.79 -14.12
C ASP A 68 10.82 28.02 -12.61
N PRO A 69 11.94 28.34 -11.94
CA PRO A 69 12.01 28.39 -10.48
C PRO A 69 11.13 29.49 -9.87
N ASP A 70 10.99 30.62 -10.57
CA ASP A 70 10.14 31.75 -10.20
C ASP A 70 8.64 31.40 -10.28
N VAL A 71 8.23 30.69 -11.33
CA VAL A 71 6.86 30.20 -11.50
C VAL A 71 6.50 29.22 -10.36
N LEU A 72 7.39 28.29 -10.04
CA LEU A 72 7.16 27.34 -8.94
C LEU A 72 7.08 28.05 -7.58
N ALA A 73 7.93 29.07 -7.36
CA ALA A 73 7.91 29.87 -6.15
C ALA A 73 6.60 30.64 -6.01
N ALA A 74 6.15 31.32 -7.07
CA ALA A 74 4.89 32.06 -7.09
C ALA A 74 3.67 31.14 -6.83
N LEU A 75 3.65 29.96 -7.45
CA LEU A 75 2.59 28.97 -7.21
C LEU A 75 2.57 28.51 -5.75
N LYS A 76 3.72 28.11 -5.20
CA LYS A 76 3.80 27.67 -3.79
C LYS A 76 3.44 28.78 -2.81
N ALA A 77 3.82 30.03 -3.10
CA ALA A 77 3.48 31.20 -2.29
C ALA A 77 1.96 31.42 -2.17
N SER A 78 1.16 30.92 -3.13
CA SER A 78 -0.30 30.98 -3.02
C SER A 78 -0.87 30.15 -1.86
N GLY A 79 -0.08 29.23 -1.28
CA GLY A 79 -0.44 28.45 -0.10
C GLY A 79 -1.15 27.12 -0.42
N LYS A 80 -1.91 26.61 0.56
CA LYS A 80 -2.62 25.31 0.44
C LYS A 80 -3.49 25.28 -0.82
N GLY A 81 -3.42 24.19 -1.58
CA GLY A 81 -4.20 24.03 -2.82
C GLY A 81 -3.58 24.68 -4.06
N TRP A 82 -2.31 25.12 -4.03
CA TRP A 82 -1.63 25.64 -5.21
C TRP A 82 -1.60 24.68 -6.40
N GLN A 83 -1.52 23.36 -6.17
CA GLN A 83 -1.61 22.35 -7.23
C GLN A 83 -2.99 22.31 -7.89
N THR A 84 -4.06 22.49 -7.12
CA THR A 84 -5.44 22.58 -7.66
C THR A 84 -5.59 23.84 -8.51
N ARG A 85 -5.02 24.97 -8.06
CA ARG A 85 -4.98 26.22 -8.85
C ARG A 85 -4.16 26.09 -10.13
N LEU A 86 -3.01 25.42 -10.08
CA LEU A 86 -2.21 25.09 -11.26
C LEU A 86 -3.02 24.25 -12.25
N ASN A 87 -3.73 23.22 -11.76
CA ASN A 87 -4.57 22.40 -12.63
C ASN A 87 -5.72 23.22 -13.25
N ALA A 88 -6.34 24.14 -12.52
CA ALA A 88 -7.36 25.04 -13.06
C ALA A 88 -6.79 25.99 -14.13
N LEU A 89 -5.59 26.53 -13.91
CA LEU A 89 -4.86 27.33 -14.88
C LEU A 89 -4.60 26.54 -16.17
N LEU A 90 -4.08 25.32 -16.05
CA LEU A 90 -3.82 24.44 -17.19
C LEU A 90 -5.11 24.11 -17.95
N ARG A 91 -6.22 23.83 -17.26
CA ARG A 91 -7.51 23.57 -17.91
C ARG A 91 -8.02 24.80 -18.67
N ARG A 92 -7.88 25.99 -18.10
CA ARG A 92 -8.29 27.22 -18.77
C ARG A 92 -7.48 27.48 -20.04
N GLU A 93 -6.15 27.40 -19.95
CA GLU A 93 -5.27 27.74 -21.08
C GLU A 93 -5.19 26.64 -22.15
N VAL A 94 -5.27 25.35 -21.75
CA VAL A 94 -5.15 24.22 -22.69
C VAL A 94 -6.49 23.76 -23.23
N LEU A 95 -7.54 23.74 -22.39
CA LEU A 95 -8.87 23.24 -22.77
C LEU A 95 -9.86 24.36 -23.08
N GLY A 96 -9.49 25.63 -22.87
CA GLY A 96 -10.40 26.77 -23.07
C GLY A 96 -11.56 26.81 -22.07
N GLU A 97 -11.48 26.02 -21.00
CA GLU A 97 -12.52 25.98 -19.96
C GLU A 97 -12.49 27.30 -19.19
N ARG A 98 -13.44 28.19 -19.49
CA ARG A 98 -13.68 29.37 -18.66
C ARG A 98 -14.21 28.89 -17.31
N ALA A 99 -13.44 29.20 -16.26
CA ALA A 99 -13.80 28.95 -14.87
C ALA A 99 -15.04 29.74 -14.46
#